data_AF-A0A967H5I4-F1
#
_entry.id   AF-A0A967H5I4-F1
#
_cell.length_a   1.000
_cell.length_b   1.000
_cell.length_c   1.000
_cell.angle_alpha   90.00
_cell.angle_beta   90.00
_cell.angle_gamma   90.00
#
_symmetry.space_group_name_H-M   'P 1'
#
loop_
_entity.id
_entity.type
_entity.pdbx_description
1 polymer ?
#
loop_
_entity_poly.entity_id
_entity_poly.type
_entity_poly.pdbx_seq_one_letter_code
_entity_poly.pdbx_strand_id
1 'polypeptide(L)'
;MEGRFENDVLAMVDESLKIPLTTALHRAAKTHEQVTTRRLSLEHSGKKKIYDLIVKFIGNHGADSSHFFITLKPVSKQAVSKEHPAEPENLIELDDIPAHLQQRITDLEQELQTSKETLQETIEELQSTNQELQTSNEELMASNEELQSTNEELHSVNEELYTVNAEFEDKNNELKELNQDHVNLLNSLEVGIVFVDKQMRIRKFNPAIERIFNLLPQDIGRPIDHIAYHIDNQKKMLQDFRHVLETGEHREMDVRTEDGQWLLKRILPFRAQDKIEGVLLTFTDINMLKEAEDALRQHAEELEQKVKKRTRSLEIAKEVADAANRAKSAFLANMSHEIRTPMSGVLMATELLAEMDPSPRQADLISTLQKGALNLNTILDDILDFSKIEAGKIDMVKEPLFVKEVVKDIIGFYQPRVTAKNLSVAIEIDPGIPKMLMG
;
A
#
# COMPACT_ATOMS: atom_id res chain seq x y z
N MET A 1 -26.70 -77.42 7.06
CA MET A 1 -26.20 -76.04 6.92
C MET A 1 -24.69 -76.13 7.08
N GLU A 2 -23.84 -75.77 6.14
CA GLU A 2 -23.91 -75.16 4.82
C GLU A 2 -22.66 -75.67 4.10
N GLY A 3 -22.81 -76.34 2.97
CA GLY A 3 -21.68 -76.69 2.11
C GLY A 3 -22.15 -76.45 0.70
N ARG A 4 -21.63 -75.41 0.05
CA ARG A 4 -21.87 -75.17 -1.36
C ARG A 4 -21.59 -76.47 -2.12
N PHE A 5 -22.55 -76.92 -2.92
CA PHE A 5 -22.33 -78.01 -3.86
C PHE A 5 -21.24 -77.56 -4.85
N GLU A 6 -20.01 -78.02 -4.66
CA GLU A 6 -18.95 -77.88 -5.64
C GLU A 6 -19.14 -78.95 -6.71
N ASN A 7 -19.50 -78.52 -7.92
CA ASN A 7 -19.70 -79.39 -9.09
C ASN A 7 -18.38 -79.76 -9.78
N ASP A 8 -17.27 -79.83 -9.05
CA ASP A 8 -15.98 -80.27 -9.58
C ASP A 8 -15.63 -81.65 -9.04
N VAL A 9 -15.72 -82.66 -9.92
CA VAL A 9 -15.35 -84.03 -9.60
C VAL A 9 -13.90 -84.11 -9.10
N LEU A 10 -12.99 -83.25 -9.55
CA LEU A 10 -11.59 -83.24 -9.10
C LEU A 10 -11.42 -82.73 -7.67
N ALA A 11 -12.35 -81.90 -7.17
CA ALA A 11 -12.37 -81.45 -5.78
C ALA A 11 -12.95 -82.52 -4.83
N MET A 12 -13.77 -83.44 -5.35
CA MET A 12 -14.47 -84.47 -4.58
C MET A 12 -13.69 -85.79 -4.39
N VAL A 13 -12.52 -85.95 -5.03
CA VAL A 13 -11.67 -87.14 -4.92
C VAL A 13 -10.42 -86.90 -4.07
N ASP A 14 -9.99 -87.96 -3.39
CA ASP A 14 -8.77 -88.00 -2.59
C ASP A 14 -7.54 -87.60 -3.42
N GLU A 15 -6.56 -86.94 -2.77
CA GLU A 15 -5.37 -86.37 -3.42
C GLU A 15 -4.59 -87.43 -4.22
N SER A 16 -4.62 -88.68 -3.78
CA SER A 16 -4.01 -89.84 -4.47
C SER A 16 -4.65 -90.19 -5.82
N LEU A 17 -5.92 -89.82 -6.05
CA LEU A 17 -6.64 -90.08 -7.30
C LEU A 17 -6.68 -88.86 -8.24
N LYS A 18 -6.33 -87.65 -7.78
CA LYS A 18 -6.39 -86.43 -8.59
C LYS A 18 -5.49 -86.51 -9.82
N ILE A 19 -4.20 -86.84 -9.63
CA ILE A 19 -3.23 -86.89 -10.74
C ILE A 19 -3.62 -87.97 -11.77
N PRO A 20 -3.89 -89.24 -11.39
CA PRO A 20 -4.29 -90.27 -12.36
C PRO A 20 -5.60 -89.98 -13.08
N LEU A 21 -6.57 -89.36 -12.40
CA LEU A 21 -7.87 -89.01 -12.98
C LEU A 21 -7.74 -87.85 -13.97
N THR A 22 -6.99 -86.79 -13.65
CA THR A 22 -6.75 -85.67 -14.57
C THR A 22 -5.99 -86.13 -15.82
N THR A 23 -4.96 -86.97 -15.66
CA THR A 23 -4.24 -87.54 -16.82
C THR A 23 -5.15 -88.43 -17.67
N ALA A 24 -6.00 -89.27 -17.04
CA ALA A 24 -6.93 -90.14 -17.77
C ALA A 24 -8.03 -89.35 -18.49
N LEU A 25 -8.58 -88.30 -17.87
CA LEU A 25 -9.55 -87.39 -18.48
C LEU A 25 -8.95 -86.63 -19.67
N HIS A 26 -7.77 -86.02 -19.50
CA HIS A 26 -7.09 -85.29 -20.58
C HIS A 26 -6.72 -86.22 -21.74
N ARG A 27 -6.29 -87.45 -21.46
CA ARG A 27 -5.97 -88.44 -22.49
C ARG A 27 -7.23 -88.95 -23.20
N ALA A 28 -8.30 -89.24 -22.47
CA ALA A 28 -9.58 -89.66 -23.04
C ALA A 28 -10.24 -88.55 -23.87
N ALA A 29 -10.10 -87.28 -23.48
CA ALA A 29 -10.55 -86.12 -24.25
C ALA A 29 -9.78 -85.98 -25.57
N LYS A 30 -8.46 -86.25 -25.56
CA LYS A 30 -7.62 -86.17 -26.77
C LYS A 30 -7.84 -87.35 -27.71
N THR A 31 -7.91 -88.57 -27.19
CA THR A 31 -7.99 -89.79 -28.03
C THR A 31 -9.41 -90.21 -28.36
N HIS A 32 -10.43 -89.69 -27.66
CA HIS A 32 -11.85 -90.10 -27.80
C HIS A 32 -12.08 -91.61 -27.55
N GLU A 33 -11.11 -92.28 -26.93
CA GLU A 33 -11.13 -93.71 -26.64
C GLU A 33 -11.18 -93.96 -25.13
N GLN A 34 -11.53 -95.18 -24.74
CA GLN A 34 -11.56 -95.60 -23.34
C GLN A 34 -10.12 -95.76 -22.80
N VAL A 35 -9.76 -94.95 -21.80
CA VAL A 35 -8.46 -95.04 -21.11
C VAL A 35 -8.63 -95.83 -19.81
N THR A 36 -7.80 -96.85 -19.62
CA THR A 36 -7.79 -97.67 -18.40
C THR A 36 -6.46 -97.55 -17.68
N THR A 37 -6.47 -96.97 -16.48
CA THR A 37 -5.31 -96.91 -15.59
C THR A 37 -5.43 -98.05 -14.58
N ARG A 38 -4.55 -99.05 -14.70
CA ARG A 38 -4.60 -100.27 -13.88
C ARG A 38 -3.83 -100.14 -12.58
N ARG A 39 -4.26 -100.87 -11.55
CA ARG A 39 -3.61 -101.01 -10.23
C ARG A 39 -3.41 -99.70 -9.44
N LEU A 40 -4.43 -98.86 -9.33
CA LEU A 40 -4.43 -97.72 -8.41
C LEU A 40 -4.65 -98.18 -6.98
N SER A 41 -3.68 -97.93 -6.10
CA SER A 41 -3.79 -98.23 -4.67
C SER A 41 -4.44 -97.06 -3.95
N LEU A 42 -5.70 -97.24 -3.53
CA LEU A 42 -6.45 -96.24 -2.77
C LEU A 42 -6.58 -96.66 -1.32
N GLU A 43 -6.39 -95.70 -0.42
CA GLU A 43 -6.48 -95.91 1.02
C GLU A 43 -7.83 -95.38 1.50
N HIS A 44 -8.69 -96.28 2.01
CA HIS A 44 -10.00 -95.89 2.52
C HIS A 44 -10.20 -96.51 3.90
N SER A 45 -10.36 -95.66 4.93
CA SER A 45 -10.49 -96.08 6.34
C SER A 45 -9.33 -96.96 6.83
N GLY A 46 -8.08 -96.62 6.47
CA GLY A 46 -6.86 -97.30 6.93
C GLY A 46 -6.56 -98.66 6.29
N LYS A 47 -7.22 -99.03 5.18
CA LYS A 47 -6.93 -100.25 4.41
C LYS A 47 -6.66 -99.91 2.93
N LYS A 48 -5.50 -100.31 2.41
CA LYS A 48 -5.16 -100.18 0.98
C LYS A 48 -5.93 -101.20 0.14
N LYS A 49 -6.73 -100.73 -0.80
CA LYS A 49 -7.43 -101.53 -1.82
C LYS A 49 -6.99 -101.09 -3.22
N ILE A 50 -6.90 -102.05 -4.14
CA ILE A 50 -6.45 -101.80 -5.51
C ILE A 50 -7.68 -101.67 -6.41
N TYR A 51 -7.72 -100.63 -7.23
CA TYR A 51 -8.78 -100.36 -8.19
C TYR A 51 -8.20 -100.15 -9.59
N ASP A 52 -8.97 -100.50 -10.60
CA ASP A 52 -8.72 -100.05 -11.97
C ASP A 52 -9.66 -98.87 -12.27
N LEU A 53 -9.08 -97.75 -12.71
CA LEU A 53 -9.82 -96.57 -13.13
C LEU A 53 -10.03 -96.63 -14.64
N ILE A 54 -11.30 -96.61 -15.05
CA ILE A 54 -11.69 -96.59 -16.45
C ILE A 54 -12.40 -95.27 -16.72
N VAL A 55 -11.87 -94.48 -17.65
CA VAL A 55 -12.49 -93.24 -18.13
C VAL A 55 -12.87 -93.44 -19.58
N LYS A 56 -14.16 -93.30 -19.88
CA LYS A 56 -14.70 -93.41 -21.23
C LYS A 56 -15.34 -92.09 -21.64
N PHE A 57 -14.96 -91.59 -22.81
CA PHE A 57 -15.61 -90.45 -23.42
C PHE A 57 -16.99 -90.84 -23.95
N ILE A 58 -18.02 -90.07 -23.60
CA ILE A 58 -19.37 -90.17 -24.15
C ILE A 58 -19.61 -88.85 -24.87
N GLY A 59 -19.70 -88.89 -26.20
CA GLY A 59 -19.64 -87.70 -27.06
C GLY A 59 -20.62 -86.56 -26.75
N ASN A 60 -20.40 -85.44 -27.45
CA ASN A 60 -21.12 -84.17 -27.28
C ASN A 60 -22.59 -84.30 -27.77
N HIS A 61 -23.56 -84.36 -26.87
CA HIS A 61 -24.99 -84.31 -27.22
C HIS A 61 -25.50 -82.87 -27.15
N GLY A 62 -25.32 -82.12 -28.24
CA GLY A 62 -26.15 -80.95 -28.59
C GLY A 62 -25.99 -79.67 -27.76
N ALA A 63 -25.13 -79.64 -26.74
CA ALA A 63 -24.69 -78.43 -26.03
C ALA A 63 -23.20 -78.58 -25.68
N ASP A 64 -22.46 -77.48 -25.65
CA ASP A 64 -20.99 -77.31 -25.68
C ASP A 64 -20.20 -77.93 -24.49
N SER A 65 -20.50 -79.18 -24.12
CA SER A 65 -20.01 -79.84 -22.90
C SER A 65 -19.66 -81.31 -23.13
N SER A 66 -18.37 -81.62 -23.03
CA SER A 66 -17.84 -82.98 -23.14
C SER A 66 -18.24 -83.82 -21.92
N HIS A 67 -18.88 -84.97 -22.14
CA HIS A 67 -19.32 -85.86 -21.06
C HIS A 67 -18.37 -87.06 -20.92
N PHE A 68 -18.08 -87.45 -19.68
CA PHE A 68 -17.20 -88.59 -19.38
C PHE A 68 -17.89 -89.56 -18.42
N PHE A 69 -17.68 -90.84 -18.65
CA PHE A 69 -18.10 -91.90 -17.73
C PHE A 69 -16.89 -92.44 -16.99
N ILE A 70 -16.89 -92.29 -15.67
CA ILE A 70 -15.80 -92.71 -14.80
C ILE A 70 -16.26 -93.95 -14.03
N THR A 71 -15.48 -95.03 -14.09
CA THR A 71 -15.75 -96.27 -13.35
C THR A 71 -14.53 -96.68 -12.55
N LEU A 72 -14.71 -96.94 -11.25
CA LEU A 72 -13.72 -97.56 -10.38
C LEU A 72 -14.09 -99.02 -10.16
N LYS A 73 -13.32 -99.95 -10.72
CA LYS A 73 -13.53 -101.39 -10.50
C LYS A 73 -12.57 -101.90 -9.42
N PRO A 74 -13.07 -102.40 -8.27
CA PRO A 74 -12.21 -103.02 -7.26
C PRO A 74 -11.59 -104.30 -7.81
N VAL A 75 -10.26 -104.40 -7.75
CA VAL A 75 -9.55 -105.63 -8.07
C VAL A 75 -9.51 -106.48 -6.80
N SER A 76 -10.34 -107.52 -6.75
CA SER A 76 -10.31 -108.49 -5.65
C SER A 76 -8.96 -109.20 -5.63
N LYS A 77 -8.33 -109.28 -4.45
CA LYS A 77 -7.09 -110.05 -4.22
C LYS A 77 -7.41 -111.55 -4.36
N GLN A 78 -7.43 -112.06 -5.59
CA GLN A 78 -7.31 -113.49 -5.88
C GLN A 78 -7.01 -113.69 -7.37
N ALA A 79 -5.75 -113.97 -7.67
CA ALA A 79 -5.24 -114.87 -8.72
C ALA A 79 -3.78 -114.48 -8.99
N VAL A 80 -2.89 -115.09 -8.21
CA VAL A 80 -1.50 -115.28 -8.60
C VAL A 80 -1.50 -116.42 -9.62
N SER A 81 -1.10 -116.13 -10.84
CA SER A 81 -0.66 -117.12 -11.84
C SER A 81 0.26 -116.36 -12.80
N LYS A 82 1.57 -116.44 -12.58
CA LYS A 82 2.47 -117.40 -13.25
C LYS A 82 2.39 -117.26 -14.77
N GLU A 83 3.29 -116.46 -15.33
CA GLU A 83 3.81 -116.72 -16.66
C GLU A 83 5.28 -117.10 -16.49
N HIS A 84 5.55 -118.39 -16.70
CA HIS A 84 6.85 -118.91 -17.07
C HIS A 84 7.11 -118.52 -18.53
N PRO A 85 8.34 -118.17 -18.93
CA PRO A 85 8.89 -118.63 -20.18
C PRO A 85 9.56 -119.98 -19.90
N ALA A 86 8.91 -121.07 -20.29
CA ALA A 86 9.55 -122.37 -20.41
C ALA A 86 10.00 -122.53 -21.87
N GLU A 87 11.30 -122.50 -22.10
CA GLU A 87 11.89 -123.29 -23.18
C GLU A 87 11.96 -124.76 -22.74
N PRO A 88 11.89 -125.70 -23.69
CA PRO A 88 12.92 -126.72 -23.65
C PRO A 88 13.50 -127.10 -25.03
N GLU A 89 14.78 -127.44 -24.96
CA GLU A 89 15.52 -128.43 -25.76
C GLU A 89 16.00 -128.03 -27.17
N ASN A 90 17.30 -127.66 -27.23
CA ASN A 90 18.31 -128.57 -27.76
C ASN A 90 19.67 -128.31 -27.10
N LEU A 91 20.24 -129.36 -26.49
CA LEU A 91 21.62 -129.41 -25.99
C LEU A 91 22.58 -129.67 -27.16
N ILE A 92 23.57 -128.79 -27.37
CA ILE A 92 24.92 -129.15 -27.80
C ILE A 92 25.93 -128.20 -27.11
N GLU A 93 27.02 -128.79 -26.65
CA GLU A 93 28.18 -128.23 -25.94
C GLU A 93 29.06 -127.26 -26.76
N LEU A 94 29.99 -126.63 -26.01
CA LEU A 94 31.31 -126.10 -26.37
C LEU A 94 31.44 -124.63 -26.82
N ASP A 95 32.21 -123.90 -26.00
CA ASP A 95 33.22 -122.87 -26.32
C ASP A 95 32.90 -121.81 -27.38
N ASP A 96 32.55 -120.61 -26.89
CA ASP A 96 33.20 -119.32 -27.18
C ASP A 96 32.21 -118.19 -26.86
N ILE A 97 32.60 -117.20 -26.04
CA ILE A 97 31.86 -115.92 -25.97
C ILE A 97 32.08 -115.25 -27.34
N PRO A 98 31.07 -115.12 -28.20
CA PRO A 98 31.31 -114.58 -29.51
C PRO A 98 31.55 -113.07 -29.36
N ALA A 99 32.71 -112.59 -29.83
CA ALA A 99 33.18 -111.21 -29.75
C ALA A 99 32.12 -110.14 -30.11
N HIS A 100 31.12 -110.50 -30.92
CA HIS A 100 30.01 -109.62 -31.30
C HIS A 100 29.13 -109.15 -30.12
N LEU A 101 28.95 -109.93 -29.04
CA LEU A 101 28.13 -109.52 -27.89
C LEU A 101 28.90 -108.59 -26.94
N GLN A 102 30.19 -108.84 -26.72
CA GLN A 102 31.05 -107.93 -25.97
C GLN A 102 31.19 -106.61 -26.72
N GLN A 103 31.38 -106.66 -28.04
CA GLN A 103 31.44 -105.47 -28.88
C GLN A 103 30.13 -104.67 -28.81
N ARG A 104 28.96 -105.33 -28.83
CA ARG A 104 27.66 -104.67 -28.69
C ARG A 104 27.43 -104.03 -27.31
N ILE A 105 27.95 -104.64 -26.25
CA ILE A 105 27.90 -104.07 -24.90
C ILE A 105 28.79 -102.82 -24.83
N THR A 106 30.02 -102.87 -25.35
CA THR A 106 30.89 -101.67 -25.42
C THR A 106 30.29 -100.58 -26.30
N ASP A 107 29.66 -100.92 -27.41
CA ASP A 107 28.97 -99.95 -28.28
C ASP A 107 27.83 -99.27 -27.52
N LEU A 108 27.01 -100.04 -26.79
CA LEU A 108 25.90 -99.50 -25.99
C LEU A 108 26.37 -98.67 -24.78
N GLU A 109 27.46 -99.07 -24.14
CA GLU A 109 28.06 -98.29 -23.05
C GLU A 109 28.64 -96.97 -23.57
N GLN A 110 29.25 -96.99 -24.76
CA GLN A 110 29.76 -95.78 -25.42
C GLN A 110 28.60 -94.89 -25.91
N GLU A 111 27.51 -95.46 -26.42
CA GLU A 111 26.29 -94.75 -26.81
C GLU A 111 25.55 -94.15 -25.60
N LEU A 112 25.53 -94.86 -24.47
CA LEU A 112 24.99 -94.36 -23.20
C LEU A 112 25.84 -93.23 -22.63
N GLN A 113 27.17 -93.37 -22.69
CA GLN A 113 28.10 -92.35 -22.21
C GLN A 113 28.02 -91.07 -23.05
N THR A 114 27.99 -91.21 -24.37
CA THR A 114 27.77 -90.07 -25.29
C THR A 114 26.40 -89.45 -25.09
N SER A 115 25.33 -90.25 -24.93
CA SER A 115 24.00 -89.73 -24.60
C SER A 115 23.99 -88.95 -23.28
N LYS A 116 24.71 -89.43 -22.27
CA LYS A 116 24.80 -88.77 -20.96
C LYS A 116 25.58 -87.46 -21.05
N GLU A 117 26.69 -87.43 -21.79
CA GLU A 117 27.46 -86.23 -22.08
C GLU A 117 26.61 -85.20 -22.83
N THR A 118 25.90 -85.61 -23.89
CA THR A 118 24.96 -84.71 -24.60
C THR A 118 23.83 -84.20 -23.72
N LEU A 119 23.28 -85.04 -22.83
CA LEU A 119 22.23 -84.61 -21.91
C LEU A 119 22.79 -83.57 -20.93
N GLN A 120 24.00 -83.79 -20.42
CA GLN A 120 24.64 -82.89 -19.49
C GLN A 120 25.00 -81.55 -20.14
N GLU A 121 25.48 -81.56 -21.38
CA GLU A 121 25.65 -80.36 -22.21
C GLU A 121 24.33 -79.61 -22.40
N THR A 122 23.23 -80.31 -22.75
CA THR A 122 21.93 -79.63 -22.90
C THR A 122 21.37 -79.10 -21.59
N ILE A 123 21.65 -79.74 -20.45
CA ILE A 123 21.25 -79.25 -19.13
C ILE A 123 22.03 -77.98 -18.78
N GLU A 124 23.34 -77.96 -19.01
CA GLU A 124 24.17 -76.77 -18.80
C GLU A 124 23.75 -75.63 -19.74
N GLU A 125 23.44 -75.94 -21.00
CA GLU A 125 22.91 -74.97 -21.97
C GLU A 125 21.53 -74.43 -21.57
N LEU A 126 20.63 -75.31 -21.08
CA LEU A 126 19.32 -74.93 -20.53
C LEU A 126 19.45 -74.07 -19.26
N GLN A 127 20.40 -74.39 -18.38
CA GLN A 127 20.67 -73.59 -17.18
C GLN A 127 21.23 -72.22 -17.56
N SER A 128 22.15 -72.16 -18.52
CA SER A 128 22.69 -70.90 -19.04
C SER A 128 21.60 -70.04 -19.65
N THR A 129 20.77 -70.61 -20.53
CA THR A 129 19.64 -69.87 -21.14
C THR A 129 18.59 -69.46 -20.13
N ASN A 130 18.33 -70.25 -19.08
CA ASN A 130 17.42 -69.85 -18.01
C ASN A 130 17.99 -68.69 -17.18
N GLN A 131 19.28 -68.72 -16.86
CA GLN A 131 19.96 -67.62 -16.17
C GLN A 131 19.98 -66.35 -17.04
N GLU A 132 20.24 -66.47 -18.34
CA GLU A 132 20.17 -65.36 -19.30
C GLU A 132 18.75 -64.80 -19.40
N LEU A 133 17.72 -65.65 -19.46
CA LEU A 133 16.31 -65.22 -19.44
C LEU A 133 15.96 -64.52 -18.13
N GLN A 134 16.43 -65.02 -17.00
CA GLN A 134 16.19 -64.39 -15.70
C GLN A 134 16.87 -63.02 -15.64
N THR A 135 18.12 -62.92 -16.09
CA THR A 135 18.86 -61.65 -16.15
C THR A 135 18.16 -60.67 -17.09
N SER A 136 17.71 -61.14 -18.26
CA SER A 136 16.95 -60.32 -19.21
C SER A 136 15.62 -59.86 -18.62
N ASN A 137 14.96 -60.68 -17.80
CA ASN A 137 13.73 -60.31 -17.11
C ASN A 137 13.99 -59.27 -16.00
N GLU A 138 15.06 -59.43 -15.23
CA GLU A 138 15.50 -58.44 -14.23
C GLU A 138 15.89 -57.10 -14.90
N GLU A 139 16.60 -57.14 -16.03
CA GLU A 139 16.90 -55.94 -16.83
C GLU A 139 15.64 -55.28 -17.39
N LEU A 140 14.67 -56.07 -17.89
CA LEU A 140 13.39 -55.55 -18.35
C LEU A 140 12.58 -54.93 -17.21
N MET A 141 12.58 -55.54 -16.02
CA MET A 141 11.92 -54.98 -14.84
C MET A 141 12.59 -53.66 -14.42
N ALA A 142 13.92 -53.62 -14.37
CA ALA A 142 14.66 -52.40 -14.06
C ALA A 142 14.38 -51.29 -15.09
N SER A 143 14.36 -51.62 -16.38
CA SER A 143 14.00 -50.68 -17.44
C SER A 143 12.56 -50.18 -17.31
N ASN A 144 11.63 -51.04 -16.89
CA ASN A 144 10.24 -50.66 -16.67
C ASN A 144 10.08 -49.76 -15.43
N GLU A 145 10.81 -50.03 -14.35
CA GLU A 145 10.86 -49.15 -13.18
C GLU A 145 11.49 -47.78 -13.52
N GLU A 146 12.55 -47.74 -14.33
CA GLU A 146 13.15 -46.49 -14.79
C GLU A 146 12.19 -45.71 -15.71
N LEU A 147 11.46 -46.39 -16.59
CA LEU A 147 10.39 -45.77 -17.40
C LEU A 147 9.25 -45.25 -16.52
N GLN A 148 8.86 -45.97 -15.48
CA GLN A 148 7.86 -45.50 -14.54
C GLN A 148 8.35 -44.26 -13.79
N SER A 149 9.58 -44.27 -13.29
CA SER A 149 10.21 -43.13 -12.60
C SER A 149 10.28 -41.90 -13.50
N THR A 150 10.73 -42.06 -14.75
CA THR A 150 10.78 -40.93 -15.70
C THR A 150 9.38 -40.41 -16.05
N ASN A 151 8.37 -41.26 -16.08
CA ASN A 151 6.99 -40.83 -16.30
C ASN A 151 6.43 -40.06 -15.08
N GLU A 152 6.74 -40.50 -13.86
CA GLU A 152 6.42 -39.79 -12.62
C GLU A 152 7.14 -38.43 -12.55
N GLU A 153 8.42 -38.37 -12.92
CA GLU A 153 9.17 -37.11 -13.03
C GLU A 153 8.55 -36.16 -14.07
N LEU A 154 8.20 -36.67 -15.25
CA LEU A 154 7.50 -35.87 -16.28
C LEU A 154 6.15 -35.35 -15.79
N HIS A 155 5.40 -36.17 -15.05
CA HIS A 155 4.15 -35.72 -14.44
C HIS A 155 4.38 -34.61 -13.42
N SER A 156 5.39 -34.75 -12.55
CA SER A 156 5.77 -33.72 -11.58
C SER A 156 6.19 -32.41 -12.26
N VAL A 157 7.01 -32.48 -13.31
CA VAL A 157 7.44 -31.29 -14.07
C VAL A 157 6.25 -30.62 -14.75
N ASN A 158 5.29 -31.40 -15.27
CA ASN A 158 4.07 -30.84 -15.84
C ASN A 158 3.24 -30.10 -14.79
N GLU A 159 3.07 -30.66 -13.58
CA GLU A 159 2.35 -29.99 -12.49
C GLU A 159 3.04 -28.69 -12.04
N GLU A 160 4.37 -28.69 -11.95
CA GLU A 160 5.14 -27.48 -11.65
C GLU A 160 4.97 -26.42 -12.74
N LEU A 161 5.01 -26.81 -14.02
CA LEU A 161 4.76 -25.91 -15.14
C LEU A 161 3.35 -25.32 -15.13
N TYR A 162 2.32 -26.11 -14.81
CA TYR A 162 0.96 -25.59 -14.66
C TYR A 162 0.87 -24.56 -13.53
N THR A 163 1.53 -24.82 -12.42
CA THR A 163 1.57 -23.91 -11.26
C THR A 163 2.26 -22.60 -11.62
N VAL A 164 3.45 -22.67 -12.24
CA VAL A 164 4.21 -21.49 -12.67
C VAL A 164 3.45 -20.68 -13.73
N ASN A 165 2.78 -21.35 -14.67
CA ASN A 165 1.95 -20.66 -15.66
C ASN A 165 0.77 -19.93 -15.00
N ALA A 166 0.10 -20.55 -14.03
CA ALA A 166 -0.98 -19.90 -13.29
C ALA A 166 -0.47 -18.65 -12.54
N GLU A 167 0.69 -18.73 -11.89
CA GLU A 167 1.31 -17.56 -11.24
C GLU A 167 1.64 -16.45 -12.24
N PHE A 168 2.14 -16.78 -13.42
CA PHE A 168 2.40 -15.80 -14.48
C PHE A 168 1.11 -15.16 -15.00
N GLU A 169 0.03 -15.93 -15.16
CA GLU A 169 -1.27 -15.40 -15.57
C GLU A 169 -1.82 -14.43 -14.51
N ASP A 170 -1.76 -14.80 -13.24
CA ASP A 170 -2.16 -13.94 -12.12
C ASP A 170 -1.34 -12.65 -12.09
N LYS A 171 -0.01 -12.76 -12.25
CA LYS A 171 0.86 -11.57 -12.26
C LYS A 171 0.58 -10.66 -13.45
N ASN A 172 0.27 -11.23 -14.60
CA ASN A 172 -0.11 -10.49 -15.79
C ASN A 172 -1.45 -9.77 -15.59
N ASN A 173 -2.42 -10.41 -14.93
CA ASN A 173 -3.71 -9.79 -14.60
C ASN A 173 -3.53 -8.63 -13.61
N GLU A 174 -2.74 -8.80 -12.55
CA GLU A 174 -2.40 -7.74 -11.60
C GLU A 174 -1.73 -6.54 -12.30
N LEU A 175 -0.79 -6.79 -13.21
CA LEU A 175 -0.15 -5.73 -13.99
C LEU A 175 -1.13 -4.99 -14.92
N LYS A 176 -2.10 -5.70 -15.51
CA LYS A 176 -3.15 -5.08 -16.33
C LYS A 176 -4.05 -4.19 -15.50
N GLU A 177 -4.49 -4.66 -14.33
CA GLU A 177 -5.30 -3.86 -13.40
C GLU A 177 -4.56 -2.59 -12.98
N LEU A 178 -3.30 -2.72 -12.54
CA LEU A 178 -2.49 -1.57 -12.14
C LEU A 178 -2.25 -0.57 -13.28
N ASN A 179 -2.09 -1.06 -14.51
CA ASN A 179 -1.96 -0.21 -15.69
C ASN A 179 -3.27 0.50 -16.02
N GLN A 180 -4.40 -0.20 -15.91
CA GLN A 180 -5.73 0.38 -16.13
C GLN A 180 -6.03 1.47 -15.10
N ASP A 181 -5.73 1.23 -13.82
CA ASP A 181 -5.87 2.24 -12.76
C ASP A 181 -5.01 3.46 -13.04
N HIS A 182 -3.76 3.26 -13.48
CA HIS A 182 -2.89 4.38 -13.86
C HIS A 182 -3.46 5.20 -15.02
N VAL A 183 -4.03 4.56 -16.04
CA VAL A 183 -4.68 5.26 -17.17
C VAL A 183 -5.93 6.00 -16.69
N ASN A 184 -6.76 5.36 -15.86
CA ASN A 184 -7.97 5.97 -15.31
C ASN A 184 -7.64 7.22 -14.47
N LEU A 185 -6.61 7.12 -13.61
CA LEU A 185 -6.12 8.25 -12.83
C LEU A 185 -5.71 9.42 -13.72
N LEU A 186 -4.82 9.17 -14.70
CA LEU A 186 -4.39 10.21 -15.65
C LEU A 186 -5.58 10.87 -16.37
N ASN A 187 -6.57 10.08 -16.79
CA ASN A 187 -7.75 10.56 -17.49
C ASN A 187 -8.72 11.35 -16.61
N SER A 188 -8.75 11.07 -15.30
CA SER A 188 -9.59 11.77 -14.33
C SER A 188 -9.03 13.13 -13.89
N LEU A 189 -7.74 13.39 -14.15
CA LEU A 189 -7.12 14.67 -13.80
C LEU A 189 -7.57 15.77 -14.77
N GLU A 190 -8.08 16.87 -14.22
CA GLU A 190 -8.45 18.07 -14.99
C GLU A 190 -7.24 18.90 -15.44
N VAL A 191 -6.05 18.59 -14.89
CA VAL A 191 -4.79 19.23 -15.28
C VAL A 191 -4.34 18.64 -16.61
N GLY A 192 -4.11 19.48 -17.62
CA GLY A 192 -3.58 19.03 -18.91
C GLY A 192 -2.13 18.57 -18.75
N ILE A 193 -1.84 17.31 -19.06
CA ILE A 193 -0.56 16.65 -18.83
C ILE A 193 -0.02 16.07 -20.13
N VAL A 194 1.26 16.30 -20.42
CA VAL A 194 2.02 15.62 -21.49
C VAL A 194 3.37 15.19 -20.96
N PHE A 195 3.68 13.91 -21.14
CA PHE A 195 5.01 13.34 -20.91
C PHE A 195 5.77 13.27 -22.22
N VAL A 196 7.00 13.79 -22.21
CA VAL A 196 7.91 13.81 -23.34
C VAL A 196 9.22 13.14 -22.93
N ASP A 197 9.80 12.29 -23.77
CA ASP A 197 11.10 11.64 -23.50
C ASP A 197 12.31 12.54 -23.81
N LYS A 198 13.53 12.04 -23.59
CA LYS A 198 14.79 12.75 -23.91
C LYS A 198 14.94 13.12 -25.39
N GLN A 199 14.31 12.35 -26.27
CA GLN A 199 14.30 12.58 -27.72
C GLN A 199 13.17 13.51 -28.15
N MET A 200 12.48 14.14 -27.19
CA MET A 200 11.39 15.08 -27.41
C MET A 200 10.14 14.43 -28.02
N ARG A 201 9.96 13.12 -27.80
CA ARG A 201 8.80 12.36 -28.28
C ARG A 201 7.77 12.19 -27.19
N ILE A 202 6.50 12.26 -27.58
CA ILE A 202 5.38 12.10 -26.67
C ILE A 202 5.31 10.65 -26.18
N ARG A 203 5.33 10.44 -24.88
CA ARG A 203 5.16 9.11 -24.27
C ARG A 203 3.73 8.84 -23.84
N LYS A 204 3.10 9.82 -23.18
CA LYS A 204 1.74 9.75 -22.65
C LYS A 204 1.19 11.17 -22.53
N PHE A 205 -0.13 11.28 -22.55
CA PHE A 205 -0.85 12.51 -22.24
C PHE A 205 -2.24 12.15 -21.72
N ASN A 206 -2.93 13.12 -21.13
CA ASN A 206 -4.32 12.94 -20.70
C ASN A 206 -5.30 13.79 -21.54
N PRO A 207 -6.61 13.48 -21.54
CA PRO A 207 -7.59 14.19 -22.36
C PRO A 207 -7.68 15.69 -22.07
N ALA A 208 -7.37 16.13 -20.84
CA ALA A 208 -7.41 17.55 -20.48
C ALA A 208 -6.45 18.41 -21.32
N ILE A 209 -5.33 17.84 -21.82
CA ILE A 209 -4.41 18.59 -22.68
C ILE A 209 -4.95 18.83 -24.10
N GLU A 210 -5.95 18.07 -24.54
CA GLU A 210 -6.47 18.14 -25.92
C GLU A 210 -7.04 19.54 -26.26
N ARG A 211 -7.42 20.31 -25.23
CA ARG A 211 -7.88 21.70 -25.38
C ARG A 211 -6.74 22.66 -25.77
N ILE A 212 -5.50 22.27 -25.51
CA ILE A 212 -4.30 23.09 -25.68
C ILE A 212 -3.49 22.60 -26.87
N PHE A 213 -3.28 21.28 -26.94
CA PHE A 213 -2.60 20.60 -28.03
C PHE A 213 -3.62 19.79 -28.81
N ASN A 214 -3.57 19.83 -30.14
CA ASN A 214 -4.39 18.97 -30.99
C ASN A 214 -3.81 17.56 -31.07
N LEU A 215 -3.72 16.88 -29.92
CA LEU A 215 -3.16 15.54 -29.79
C LEU A 215 -4.21 14.48 -30.06
N LEU A 216 -3.81 13.46 -30.81
CA LEU A 216 -4.59 12.23 -31.00
C LEU A 216 -3.85 11.06 -30.34
N PRO A 217 -4.56 9.98 -29.94
CA PRO A 217 -3.93 8.79 -29.37
C PRO A 217 -2.82 8.17 -30.24
N GLN A 218 -2.88 8.39 -31.56
CA GLN A 218 -1.90 7.92 -32.54
C GLN A 218 -0.60 8.75 -32.56
N ASP A 219 -0.58 9.94 -31.94
CA ASP A 219 0.61 10.80 -31.88
C ASP A 219 1.60 10.37 -30.78
N ILE A 220 1.31 9.31 -30.03
CA ILE A 220 2.28 8.69 -29.11
C ILE A 220 3.51 8.22 -29.90
N GLY A 221 4.71 8.61 -29.45
CA GLY A 221 5.99 8.36 -30.11
C GLY A 221 6.39 9.41 -31.15
N ARG A 222 5.49 10.34 -31.48
CA ARG A 222 5.80 11.46 -32.38
C ARG A 222 6.56 12.57 -31.64
N PRO A 223 7.51 13.25 -32.30
CA PRO A 223 8.17 14.43 -31.76
C PRO A 223 7.15 15.56 -31.45
N ILE A 224 7.27 16.17 -30.27
CA ILE A 224 6.35 17.23 -29.78
C ILE A 224 6.39 18.51 -30.65
N ASP A 225 7.48 18.74 -31.37
CA ASP A 225 7.65 19.83 -32.33
C ASP A 225 6.86 19.63 -33.63
N HIS A 226 6.39 18.42 -33.92
CA HIS A 226 5.54 18.16 -35.08
C HIS A 226 4.05 18.29 -34.78
N ILE A 227 3.67 18.60 -33.53
CA ILE A 227 2.28 18.78 -33.09
C ILE A 227 1.94 20.27 -33.08
N ALA A 228 0.77 20.62 -33.61
CA ALA A 228 0.23 21.96 -33.53
C ALA A 228 -0.39 22.21 -32.15
N TYR A 229 -0.12 23.38 -31.58
CA TYR A 229 -0.71 23.83 -30.32
C TYR A 229 -0.94 25.35 -30.35
N HIS A 230 -1.90 25.80 -29.55
CA HIS A 230 -2.46 27.16 -29.61
C HIS A 230 -1.93 28.11 -28.52
N ILE A 231 -0.80 27.77 -27.89
CA ILE A 231 -0.26 28.52 -26.75
C ILE A 231 1.24 28.70 -26.87
N ASP A 232 1.70 29.94 -26.76
CA ASP A 232 3.12 30.32 -26.71
C ASP A 232 3.89 30.07 -28.02
N ASN A 233 5.12 30.57 -28.10
CA ASN A 233 6.00 30.39 -29.25
C ASN A 233 6.63 28.99 -29.25
N GLN A 234 6.48 28.27 -30.36
CA GLN A 234 6.96 26.90 -30.49
C GLN A 234 8.46 26.72 -30.24
N LYS A 235 9.26 27.69 -30.71
CA LYS A 235 10.72 27.66 -30.53
C LYS A 235 11.12 27.83 -29.06
N LYS A 236 10.38 28.66 -28.32
CA LYS A 236 10.66 28.95 -26.91
C LYS A 236 10.35 27.73 -26.04
N MET A 237 9.24 27.04 -26.29
CA MET A 237 8.89 25.82 -25.56
C MET A 237 9.96 24.73 -25.70
N LEU A 238 10.48 24.52 -26.92
CA LEU A 238 11.55 23.55 -27.14
C LEU A 238 12.85 23.92 -26.42
N GLN A 239 13.17 25.22 -26.34
CA GLN A 239 14.31 25.69 -25.55
C GLN A 239 14.11 25.45 -24.06
N ASP A 240 12.92 25.72 -23.54
CA ASP A 240 12.59 25.46 -22.14
C ASP A 240 12.70 23.97 -21.81
N PHE A 241 12.21 23.07 -22.67
CA PHE A 241 12.35 21.62 -22.46
C PHE A 241 13.82 21.18 -22.44
N ARG A 242 14.64 21.65 -23.39
CA ARG A 242 16.08 21.35 -23.39
C ARG A 242 16.77 21.85 -22.13
N HIS A 243 16.43 23.06 -21.70
CA HIS A 243 16.98 23.62 -20.47
C HIS A 243 16.62 22.76 -19.26
N VAL A 244 15.36 22.35 -19.10
CA VAL A 244 14.94 21.45 -18.00
C VAL A 244 15.63 20.08 -18.07
N LEU A 245 15.84 19.54 -19.28
CA LEU A 245 16.58 18.28 -19.48
C LEU A 245 18.06 18.39 -19.08
N GLU A 246 18.69 19.54 -19.33
CA GLU A 246 20.12 19.79 -19.07
C GLU A 246 20.38 20.18 -17.60
N THR A 247 19.56 21.07 -17.03
CA THR A 247 19.77 21.60 -15.67
C THR A 247 19.05 20.78 -14.60
N GLY A 248 17.95 20.11 -14.96
CA GLY A 248 17.07 19.45 -14.00
C GLY A 248 16.26 20.42 -13.13
N GLU A 249 16.24 21.71 -13.45
CA GLU A 249 15.43 22.73 -12.78
C GLU A 249 14.07 22.87 -13.48
N HIS A 250 12.98 23.00 -12.73
CA HIS A 250 11.66 23.19 -13.31
C HIS A 250 11.44 24.64 -13.77
N ARG A 251 10.56 24.85 -14.76
CA ARG A 251 10.11 26.19 -15.18
C ARG A 251 8.62 26.35 -14.99
N GLU A 252 8.21 27.52 -14.51
CA GLU A 252 6.82 27.88 -14.23
C GLU A 252 6.51 29.26 -14.79
N MET A 253 5.40 29.37 -15.53
CA MET A 253 5.05 30.57 -16.29
C MET A 253 3.54 30.70 -16.41
N ASP A 254 3.01 31.90 -16.17
CA ASP A 254 1.62 32.23 -16.51
C ASP A 254 1.53 32.46 -18.02
N VAL A 255 0.59 31.77 -18.67
CA VAL A 255 0.33 31.90 -20.10
C VAL A 255 -1.14 32.18 -20.33
N ARG A 256 -1.44 32.94 -21.40
CA ARG A 256 -2.81 33.23 -21.80
C ARG A 256 -3.13 32.54 -23.10
N THR A 257 -4.29 31.88 -23.18
CA THR A 257 -4.79 31.29 -24.41
C THR A 257 -5.30 32.36 -25.38
N GLU A 258 -5.53 31.97 -26.64
CA GLU A 258 -6.19 32.84 -27.63
C GLU A 258 -7.60 33.26 -27.17
N ASP A 259 -8.31 32.36 -26.48
CA ASP A 259 -9.63 32.60 -25.88
C ASP A 259 -9.58 33.50 -24.63
N GLY A 260 -8.40 33.91 -24.19
CA GLY A 260 -8.20 34.81 -23.06
C GLY A 260 -8.12 34.15 -21.69
N GLN A 261 -8.14 32.83 -21.60
CA GLN A 261 -8.02 32.09 -20.35
C GLN A 261 -6.58 32.09 -19.83
N TRP A 262 -6.41 32.25 -18.53
CA TRP A 262 -5.13 32.14 -17.82
C TRP A 262 -4.86 30.70 -17.42
N LEU A 263 -3.70 30.21 -17.87
CA LEU A 263 -3.21 28.88 -17.54
C LEU A 263 -1.82 29.01 -16.91
N LEU A 264 -1.56 28.16 -15.91
CA LEU A 264 -0.25 27.97 -15.33
C LEU A 264 0.47 26.86 -16.06
N LYS A 265 1.50 27.21 -16.83
CA LYS A 265 2.38 26.28 -17.54
C LYS A 265 3.52 25.88 -16.62
N ARG A 266 3.67 24.59 -16.33
CA ARG A 266 4.84 24.03 -15.62
C ARG A 266 5.56 22.98 -16.46
N ILE A 267 6.87 23.08 -16.48
CA ILE A 267 7.78 22.17 -17.16
C ILE A 267 8.67 21.55 -16.08
N LEU A 268 8.46 20.27 -15.80
CA LEU A 268 9.15 19.55 -14.72
C LEU A 268 10.04 18.45 -15.31
N PRO A 269 11.21 18.17 -14.72
CA PRO A 269 12.03 17.03 -15.14
C PRO A 269 11.34 15.72 -14.72
N PHE A 270 11.18 14.79 -15.65
CA PHE A 270 10.72 13.44 -15.35
C PHE A 270 11.92 12.53 -15.10
N ARG A 271 12.03 11.96 -13.89
CA ARG A 271 13.19 11.16 -13.46
C ARG A 271 12.81 9.69 -13.26
N ALA A 272 13.65 8.79 -13.72
CA ALA A 272 13.62 7.38 -13.35
C ALA A 272 15.01 6.96 -12.85
N GLN A 273 15.07 6.29 -11.69
CA GLN A 273 16.33 5.82 -11.07
C GLN A 273 17.43 6.89 -11.07
N ASP A 274 17.11 8.10 -10.57
CA ASP A 274 17.95 9.30 -10.50
C ASP A 274 18.47 9.90 -11.82
N LYS A 275 18.05 9.37 -12.97
CA LYS A 275 18.34 9.95 -14.28
C LYS A 275 17.11 10.69 -14.80
N ILE A 276 17.32 11.89 -15.32
CA ILE A 276 16.28 12.60 -16.08
C ILE A 276 16.03 11.78 -17.34
N GLU A 277 14.82 11.23 -17.48
CA GLU A 277 14.34 10.43 -18.62
C GLU A 277 13.48 11.22 -19.60
N GLY A 278 13.05 12.41 -19.20
CA GLY A 278 12.17 13.24 -20.01
C GLY A 278 11.71 14.48 -19.28
N VAL A 279 10.64 15.07 -19.80
CA VAL A 279 10.00 16.27 -19.29
C VAL A 279 8.51 16.00 -19.13
N LEU A 280 7.94 16.48 -18.04
CA LEU A 280 6.52 16.54 -17.78
C LEU A 280 6.05 17.99 -17.97
N LEU A 281 5.20 18.20 -18.96
CA LEU A 281 4.52 19.47 -19.19
C LEU A 281 3.13 19.40 -18.57
N THR A 282 2.77 20.41 -17.78
CA THR A 282 1.43 20.53 -17.20
C THR A 282 0.83 21.91 -17.44
N PHE A 283 -0.49 21.97 -17.60
CA PHE A 283 -1.28 23.19 -17.65
C PHE A 283 -2.42 23.10 -16.64
N THR A 284 -2.51 24.09 -15.78
CA THR A 284 -3.57 24.21 -14.77
C THR A 284 -4.34 25.50 -14.99
N ASP A 285 -5.67 25.46 -14.94
CA ASP A 285 -6.49 26.67 -14.99
C ASP A 285 -6.26 27.53 -13.73
N ILE A 286 -5.91 28.79 -13.93
CA ILE A 286 -5.71 29.77 -12.86
C ILE A 286 -6.57 31.04 -13.05
N ASN A 287 -7.65 30.96 -13.82
CA ASN A 287 -8.57 32.07 -14.05
C ASN A 287 -9.12 32.62 -12.73
N MET A 288 -9.65 31.74 -11.87
CA MET A 288 -10.19 32.11 -10.56
C MET A 288 -9.14 32.79 -9.67
N LEU A 289 -7.88 32.35 -9.75
CA LEU A 289 -6.79 32.95 -9.00
C LEU A 289 -6.50 34.37 -9.49
N LYS A 290 -6.44 34.56 -10.81
CA LYS A 290 -6.21 35.89 -11.41
C LYS A 290 -7.35 36.86 -11.16
N GLU A 291 -8.60 36.41 -11.25
CA GLU A 291 -9.76 37.23 -10.91
C GLU A 291 -9.74 37.67 -9.44
N ALA A 292 -9.35 36.77 -8.52
CA ALA A 292 -9.20 37.11 -7.11
C ALA A 292 -8.05 38.09 -6.84
N GLU A 293 -6.89 37.92 -7.52
CA GLU A 293 -5.76 38.85 -7.45
C GLU A 293 -6.16 40.25 -7.93
N ASP A 294 -6.86 40.34 -9.06
CA ASP A 294 -7.32 41.61 -9.62
C ASP A 294 -8.37 42.28 -8.72
N ALA A 295 -9.33 41.53 -8.18
CA ALA A 295 -10.32 42.05 -7.24
C ALA A 295 -9.66 42.59 -5.96
N LEU A 296 -8.68 41.87 -5.41
CA LEU A 296 -7.93 42.30 -4.23
C LEU A 296 -7.16 43.59 -4.50
N ARG A 297 -6.52 43.68 -5.68
CA ARG A 297 -5.80 44.89 -6.10
C ARG A 297 -6.73 46.09 -6.22
N GLN A 298 -7.89 45.93 -6.86
CA GLN A 298 -8.89 47.00 -6.96
C GLN A 298 -9.35 47.47 -5.57
N HIS A 299 -9.64 46.54 -4.65
CA HIS A 299 -10.01 46.90 -3.28
C HIS A 299 -8.88 47.61 -2.52
N ALA A 300 -7.62 47.22 -2.73
CA ALA A 300 -6.48 47.90 -2.14
C ALA A 300 -6.36 49.35 -2.63
N GLU A 301 -6.48 49.58 -3.94
CA GLU A 301 -6.48 50.92 -4.55
C GLU A 301 -7.63 51.78 -4.01
N GLU A 302 -8.84 51.22 -3.89
CA GLU A 302 -10.00 51.92 -3.32
C GLU A 302 -9.79 52.30 -1.84
N LEU A 303 -9.22 51.39 -1.04
CA LEU A 303 -8.92 51.65 0.37
C LEU A 303 -7.87 52.75 0.51
N GLU A 304 -6.82 52.74 -0.30
CA GLU A 304 -5.81 53.79 -0.29
C GLU A 304 -6.42 55.17 -0.58
N GLN A 305 -7.31 55.26 -1.58
CA GLN A 305 -8.02 56.50 -1.89
C GLN A 305 -8.93 56.95 -0.74
N LYS A 306 -9.63 56.02 -0.08
CA LYS A 306 -10.47 56.32 1.10
C LYS A 306 -9.62 56.83 2.26
N VAL A 307 -8.50 56.18 2.56
CA VAL A 307 -7.57 56.60 3.60
C VAL A 307 -7.05 58.00 3.29
N LYS A 308 -6.55 58.25 2.07
CA LYS A 308 -6.06 59.57 1.66
C LYS A 308 -7.11 60.68 1.82
N LYS A 309 -8.35 60.43 1.38
CA LYS A 309 -9.46 61.39 1.56
C LYS A 309 -9.75 61.66 3.03
N ARG A 310 -9.75 60.61 3.86
CA ARG A 310 -10.07 60.71 5.29
C ARG A 310 -8.96 61.42 6.06
N THR A 311 -7.71 61.14 5.77
CA THR A 311 -6.54 61.83 6.33
C THR A 311 -6.61 63.32 6.00
N ARG A 312 -6.86 63.69 4.74
CA ARG A 312 -6.99 65.10 4.35
C ARG A 312 -8.17 65.80 5.05
N SER A 313 -9.32 65.13 5.17
CA SER A 313 -10.46 65.68 5.91
C SER A 313 -10.14 65.88 7.40
N LEU A 314 -9.37 64.97 7.99
CA LEU A 314 -8.95 65.06 9.39
C LEU A 314 -7.96 66.20 9.61
N GLU A 315 -7.00 66.39 8.68
CA GLU A 315 -6.07 67.52 8.70
C GLU A 315 -6.80 68.85 8.66
N ILE A 316 -7.75 69.02 7.74
CA ILE A 316 -8.56 70.25 7.65
C ILE A 316 -9.37 70.46 8.94
N ALA A 317 -10.02 69.43 9.47
CA ALA A 317 -10.79 69.54 10.70
C ALA A 317 -9.91 69.94 11.89
N LYS A 318 -8.68 69.40 11.96
CA LYS A 318 -7.69 69.76 12.98
C LYS A 318 -7.26 71.22 12.84
N GLU A 319 -6.93 71.68 11.63
CA GLU A 319 -6.54 73.08 11.39
C GLU A 319 -7.63 74.07 11.81
N VAL A 320 -8.89 73.74 11.49
CA VAL A 320 -10.05 74.56 11.90
C VAL A 320 -10.18 74.59 13.43
N ALA A 321 -10.06 73.44 14.10
CA ALA A 321 -10.11 73.38 15.56
C ALA A 321 -8.96 74.16 16.22
N ASP A 322 -7.74 74.04 15.70
CA ASP A 322 -6.56 74.75 16.20
C ASP A 322 -6.67 76.26 15.97
N ALA A 323 -7.23 76.69 14.83
CA ALA A 323 -7.53 78.10 14.57
C ALA A 323 -8.59 78.65 15.54
N ALA A 324 -9.66 77.90 15.79
CA ALA A 324 -10.70 78.29 16.74
C ALA A 324 -10.15 78.41 18.18
N ASN A 325 -9.31 77.46 18.62
CA ASN A 325 -8.67 77.51 19.93
C ASN A 325 -7.75 78.73 20.09
N ARG A 326 -6.97 79.06 19.06
CA ARG A 326 -6.13 80.27 19.04
C ARG A 326 -6.97 81.54 19.11
N ALA A 327 -8.06 81.63 18.33
CA ALA A 327 -8.96 82.77 18.35
C ALA A 327 -9.64 82.94 19.72
N LYS A 328 -10.11 81.85 20.34
CA LYS A 328 -10.67 81.84 21.70
C LYS A 328 -9.66 82.38 22.71
N SER A 329 -8.41 81.89 22.66
CA SER A 329 -7.36 82.31 23.59
C SER A 329 -7.01 83.80 23.43
N ALA A 330 -6.89 84.28 22.20
CA ALA A 330 -6.63 85.70 21.91
C ALA A 330 -7.77 86.60 22.36
N PHE A 331 -9.02 86.17 22.16
CA PHE A 331 -10.20 86.90 22.62
C PHE A 331 -10.21 87.04 24.14
N LEU A 332 -9.98 85.95 24.89
CA LEU A 332 -9.96 85.99 26.36
C LEU A 332 -8.83 86.89 26.89
N ALA A 333 -7.63 86.81 26.29
CA ALA A 333 -6.50 87.69 26.64
C ALA A 333 -6.87 89.17 26.48
N ASN A 334 -7.42 89.54 25.32
CA ASN A 334 -7.82 90.93 25.03
C ASN A 334 -8.94 91.40 25.96
N MET A 335 -9.99 90.60 26.15
CA MET A 335 -11.11 90.96 27.03
C MET A 335 -10.67 91.14 28.48
N SER A 336 -9.74 90.33 28.98
CA SER A 336 -9.21 90.51 30.33
C SER A 336 -8.45 91.84 30.47
N HIS A 337 -7.63 92.22 29.49
CA HIS A 337 -6.97 93.53 29.48
C HIS A 337 -7.96 94.70 29.41
N GLU A 338 -8.98 94.59 28.56
CA GLU A 338 -10.01 95.63 28.38
C GLU A 338 -10.91 95.80 29.61
N ILE A 339 -11.16 94.74 30.38
CA ILE A 339 -11.93 94.83 31.63
C ILE A 339 -11.04 95.26 32.80
N ARG A 340 -9.77 94.81 32.86
CA ARG A 340 -8.85 95.17 33.95
C ARG A 340 -8.62 96.68 34.02
N THR A 341 -8.49 97.35 32.87
CA THR A 341 -8.21 98.79 32.81
C THR A 341 -9.28 99.66 33.53
N PRO A 342 -10.58 99.57 33.20
CA PRO A 342 -11.61 100.30 33.93
C PRO A 342 -11.75 99.83 35.38
N MET A 343 -11.53 98.54 35.67
CA MET A 343 -11.58 98.02 37.05
C MET A 343 -10.50 98.60 37.95
N SER A 344 -9.27 98.74 37.44
CA SER A 344 -8.19 99.45 38.13
C SER A 344 -8.55 100.92 38.38
N GLY A 345 -9.27 101.55 37.45
CA GLY A 345 -9.80 102.90 37.64
C GLY A 345 -10.85 102.98 38.76
N VAL A 346 -11.77 102.01 38.84
CA VAL A 346 -12.76 101.90 39.93
C VAL A 346 -12.06 101.68 41.27
N LEU A 347 -11.07 100.79 41.33
CA LEU A 347 -10.27 100.55 42.53
C LEU A 347 -9.56 101.83 42.99
N MET A 348 -8.86 102.52 42.08
CA MET A 348 -8.18 103.77 42.40
C MET A 348 -9.16 104.86 42.89
N ALA A 349 -10.31 105.01 42.23
CA ALA A 349 -11.31 105.97 42.65
C ALA A 349 -11.88 105.65 44.05
N THR A 350 -12.12 104.37 44.34
CA THR A 350 -12.61 103.94 45.65
C THR A 350 -11.54 104.04 46.74
N GLU A 351 -10.26 103.83 46.42
CA GLU A 351 -9.12 104.10 47.32
C GLU A 351 -9.03 105.59 47.68
N LEU A 352 -9.09 106.49 46.69
CA LEU A 352 -9.09 107.94 46.94
C LEU A 352 -10.28 108.37 47.80
N LEU A 353 -11.48 107.83 47.52
CA LEU A 353 -12.68 108.12 48.33
C LEU A 353 -12.56 107.59 49.77
N ALA A 354 -11.81 106.51 49.99
CA ALA A 354 -11.57 105.97 51.33
C ALA A 354 -10.67 106.89 52.17
N GLU A 355 -9.77 107.65 51.53
CA GLU A 355 -8.84 108.58 52.20
C GLU A 355 -9.49 109.93 52.56
N MET A 356 -10.68 110.25 52.03
CA MET A 356 -11.38 111.53 52.23
C MET A 356 -12.27 111.60 53.49
N ASP A 357 -11.94 110.82 54.52
CA ASP A 357 -12.69 110.71 55.79
C ASP A 357 -14.21 110.44 55.59
N PRO A 358 -14.57 109.31 54.93
CA PRO A 358 -15.96 109.00 54.61
C PRO A 358 -16.80 108.71 55.86
N SER A 359 -18.09 109.07 55.82
CA SER A 359 -19.04 108.64 56.86
C SER A 359 -19.10 107.10 56.96
N PRO A 360 -19.51 106.53 58.10
CA PRO A 360 -19.55 105.07 58.27
C PRO A 360 -20.35 104.32 57.19
N ARG A 361 -21.43 104.93 56.67
CA ARG A 361 -22.22 104.36 55.58
C ARG A 361 -21.50 104.44 54.21
N GLN A 362 -20.74 105.51 53.97
CA GLN A 362 -19.93 105.64 52.76
C GLN A 362 -18.74 104.67 52.79
N ALA A 363 -18.09 104.49 53.95
CA ALA A 363 -17.01 103.54 54.12
C ALA A 363 -17.43 102.09 53.81
N ASP A 364 -18.63 101.68 54.26
CA ASP A 364 -19.17 100.34 53.97
C ASP A 364 -19.47 100.12 52.47
N LEU A 365 -20.03 101.15 51.80
CA LEU A 365 -20.25 101.12 50.34
C LEU A 365 -18.93 101.04 49.56
N ILE A 366 -17.94 101.86 49.93
CA ILE A 366 -16.60 101.86 49.32
C ILE A 366 -15.95 100.48 49.49
N SER A 367 -16.00 99.90 50.70
CA SER A 367 -15.46 98.57 50.97
C SER A 367 -16.15 97.49 50.13
N THR A 368 -17.47 97.58 49.95
CA THR A 368 -18.23 96.63 49.13
C THR A 368 -17.86 96.73 47.65
N LEU A 369 -17.69 97.96 47.13
CA LEU A 369 -17.25 98.19 45.76
C LEU A 369 -15.82 97.68 45.53
N GLN A 370 -14.89 97.94 46.46
CA GLN A 370 -13.52 97.43 46.40
C GLN A 370 -13.49 95.90 46.42
N LYS A 371 -14.23 95.25 47.33
CA LYS A 371 -14.33 93.78 47.37
C LYS A 371 -14.91 93.21 46.08
N GLY A 372 -15.96 93.83 45.54
CA GLY A 372 -16.53 93.43 44.26
C GLY A 372 -15.54 93.56 43.10
N ALA A 373 -14.78 94.65 43.07
CA ALA A 373 -13.78 94.90 42.05
C ALA A 373 -12.59 93.94 42.11
N LEU A 374 -12.07 93.67 43.31
CA LEU A 374 -11.01 92.67 43.53
C LEU A 374 -11.48 91.26 43.14
N ASN A 375 -12.70 90.88 43.53
CA ASN A 375 -13.25 89.57 43.15
C ASN A 375 -13.37 89.41 41.64
N LEU A 376 -13.77 90.46 40.91
CA LEU A 376 -13.86 90.40 39.45
C LEU A 376 -12.48 90.23 38.81
N ASN A 377 -11.46 90.92 39.31
CA ASN A 377 -10.08 90.74 38.83
C ASN A 377 -9.60 89.29 39.06
N THR A 378 -9.87 88.70 40.22
CA THR A 378 -9.53 87.27 40.47
C THR A 378 -10.23 86.35 39.48
N ILE A 379 -11.52 86.54 39.22
CA ILE A 379 -12.26 85.71 38.22
C ILE A 379 -11.66 85.88 36.82
N LEU A 380 -11.26 87.09 36.43
CA LEU A 380 -10.62 87.34 35.14
C LEU A 380 -9.26 86.65 35.03
N ASP A 381 -8.47 86.69 36.09
CA ASP A 381 -7.18 86.02 36.15
C ASP A 381 -7.35 84.49 36.08
N ASP A 382 -8.31 83.92 36.81
CA ASP A 382 -8.64 82.49 36.77
C ASP A 382 -9.09 82.03 35.37
N ILE A 383 -9.93 82.82 34.68
CA ILE A 383 -10.38 82.52 33.31
C ILE A 383 -9.20 82.58 32.33
N LEU A 384 -8.30 83.56 32.49
CA LEU A 384 -7.10 83.65 31.66
C LEU A 384 -6.17 82.47 31.88
N ASP A 385 -5.91 82.10 33.13
CA ASP A 385 -5.02 81.00 33.46
C ASP A 385 -5.59 79.67 32.98
N PHE A 386 -6.90 79.45 33.13
CA PHE A 386 -7.59 78.31 32.52
C PHE A 386 -7.41 78.28 30.99
N SER A 387 -7.54 79.43 30.31
CA SER A 387 -7.32 79.51 28.86
C SER A 387 -5.86 79.23 28.47
N LYS A 388 -4.88 79.63 29.29
CA LYS A 388 -3.46 79.30 29.06
C LYS A 388 -3.20 77.80 29.24
N ILE A 389 -3.86 77.15 30.20
CA ILE A 389 -3.77 75.70 30.44
C ILE A 389 -4.32 74.94 29.24
N GLU A 390 -5.54 75.26 28.77
CA GLU A 390 -6.14 74.62 27.58
C GLU A 390 -5.25 74.77 26.34
N ALA A 391 -4.55 75.91 26.22
CA ALA A 391 -3.64 76.19 25.11
C ALA A 391 -2.22 75.60 25.28
N GLY A 392 -1.93 74.96 26.42
CA GLY A 392 -0.59 74.42 26.72
C GLY A 392 0.50 75.49 26.90
N LYS A 393 0.12 76.73 27.25
CA LYS A 393 1.00 77.91 27.37
C LYS A 393 1.30 78.30 28.81
N ILE A 394 1.09 77.41 29.79
CA ILE A 394 1.60 77.63 31.13
C ILE A 394 3.06 77.18 31.17
N ASP A 395 3.95 78.17 31.30
CA ASP A 395 5.35 77.92 31.60
C ASP A 395 5.46 77.61 33.10
N MET A 396 5.79 76.35 33.41
CA MET A 396 6.10 75.96 34.78
C MET A 396 7.55 76.35 35.07
N VAL A 397 7.73 77.34 35.94
CA VAL A 397 9.06 77.76 36.42
C VAL A 397 9.45 76.88 37.59
N LYS A 398 10.62 76.24 37.52
CA LYS A 398 11.16 75.42 38.61
C LYS A 398 12.04 76.27 39.53
N GLU A 399 11.59 76.53 40.75
CA GLU A 399 12.32 77.33 41.73
C GLU A 399 12.53 76.59 43.07
N PRO A 400 13.59 76.90 43.83
CA PRO A 400 13.78 76.39 45.18
C PRO A 400 12.65 76.83 46.12
N LEU A 401 11.89 75.86 46.62
CA LEU A 401 10.73 76.05 47.49
C LEU A 401 11.03 75.55 48.90
N PHE A 402 11.01 76.44 49.89
CA PHE A 402 11.16 76.07 51.30
C PHE A 402 9.78 75.78 51.93
N VAL A 403 9.40 74.51 52.00
CA VAL A 403 8.05 74.06 52.42
C VAL A 403 7.62 74.67 53.76
N LYS A 404 8.53 74.77 54.73
CA LYS A 404 8.24 75.35 56.05
C LYS A 404 7.91 76.84 55.98
N GLU A 405 8.59 77.58 55.10
CA GLU A 405 8.36 79.01 54.91
C GLU A 405 7.03 79.23 54.20
N VAL A 406 6.77 78.48 53.13
CA VAL A 406 5.51 78.53 52.39
C VAL A 406 4.30 78.26 53.28
N VAL A 407 4.34 77.17 54.07
CA VAL A 407 3.23 76.83 54.98
C VAL A 407 3.06 77.90 56.06
N LYS A 408 4.15 78.47 56.57
CA LYS A 408 4.11 79.56 57.55
C LYS A 408 3.53 80.84 56.96
N ASP A 409 3.89 81.19 55.73
CA ASP A 409 3.40 82.38 55.04
C ASP A 409 1.91 82.26 54.72
N ILE A 410 1.47 81.08 54.25
CA ILE A 410 0.04 80.78 54.02
C ILE A 410 -0.75 80.94 55.32
N ILE A 411 -0.27 80.38 56.43
CA ILE A 411 -1.01 80.44 57.68
C ILE A 411 -0.97 81.84 58.28
N GLY A 412 0.17 82.54 58.16
CA GLY A 412 0.28 83.96 58.50
C GLY A 412 -0.75 84.82 57.77
N PHE A 413 -0.99 84.55 56.49
CA PHE A 413 -1.99 85.25 55.68
C PHE A 413 -3.42 85.06 56.22
N TYR A 414 -3.78 83.85 56.66
CA TYR A 414 -5.12 83.56 57.20
C TYR A 414 -5.29 83.89 58.69
N GLN A 415 -4.20 84.13 59.41
CA GLN A 415 -4.20 84.38 60.85
C GLN A 415 -5.19 85.46 61.30
N PRO A 416 -5.36 86.62 60.61
CA PRO A 416 -6.33 87.63 61.01
C PRO A 416 -7.79 87.13 60.99
N ARG A 417 -8.14 86.28 60.01
CA ARG A 417 -9.49 85.69 59.90
C ARG A 417 -9.73 84.58 60.93
N VAL A 418 -8.69 83.81 61.23
CA VAL A 418 -8.69 82.76 62.25
C VAL A 418 -8.92 83.37 63.64
N THR A 419 -8.17 84.43 63.97
CA THR A 419 -8.32 85.17 65.24
C THR A 419 -9.68 85.87 65.33
N ALA A 420 -10.15 86.49 64.24
CA ALA A 420 -11.48 87.13 64.21
C ALA A 420 -12.64 86.14 64.46
N LYS A 421 -12.42 84.84 64.24
CA LYS A 421 -13.38 83.76 64.51
C LYS A 421 -13.09 83.00 65.81
N ASN A 422 -12.14 83.45 66.65
CA ASN A 422 -11.69 82.75 67.87
C ASN A 422 -11.27 81.29 67.62
N LEU A 423 -10.67 81.01 66.47
CA LEU A 423 -10.14 79.69 66.13
C LEU A 423 -8.64 79.64 66.40
N SER A 424 -8.12 78.46 66.75
CA SER A 424 -6.68 78.20 66.86
C SER A 424 -6.23 77.29 65.73
N VAL A 425 -5.14 77.65 65.04
CA VAL A 425 -4.50 76.83 64.00
C VAL A 425 -3.17 76.34 64.52
N ALA A 426 -2.96 75.03 64.49
CA ALA A 426 -1.69 74.38 64.81
C ALA A 426 -1.05 73.86 63.52
N ILE A 427 0.27 74.01 63.41
CA ILE A 427 1.05 73.54 62.26
C ILE A 427 1.94 72.41 62.72
N GLU A 428 1.77 71.24 62.11
CA GLU A 428 2.67 70.11 62.30
C GLU A 428 3.23 69.71 60.93
N ILE A 429 4.55 69.80 60.78
CA ILE A 429 5.26 69.44 59.55
C ILE A 429 6.17 68.26 59.89
N ASP A 430 5.96 67.14 59.20
CA ASP A 430 6.77 65.94 59.37
C ASP A 430 8.27 66.26 59.18
N PRO A 431 9.13 65.90 60.14
CA PRO A 431 10.58 66.06 60.04
C PRO A 431 11.21 65.40 58.80
N GLY A 432 10.55 64.39 58.22
CA GLY A 432 10.98 63.68 57.01
C GLY A 432 10.80 64.45 55.71
N ILE A 433 10.07 65.57 55.71
CA ILE A 433 9.90 66.41 54.52
C ILE A 433 11.20 67.19 54.25
N PRO A 434 11.76 67.11 53.03
CA PRO A 434 12.96 67.88 52.67
C PRO A 434 12.76 69.37 52.92
N LYS A 435 13.79 70.02 53.49
CA LYS A 435 13.73 71.45 53.81
C LYS A 435 13.52 72.33 52.57
N MET A 436 13.96 71.86 51.41
CA MET A 436 13.88 72.53 50.12
C MET A 436 13.41 71.52 49.08
N LEU A 437 12.40 71.89 48.29
CA LEU A 437 11.93 71.17 47.12
C LEU A 437 12.20 72.01 45.87
N MET A 438 12.32 71.39 44.71
CA MET A 438 12.25 72.09 43.43
C MET A 438 10.81 72.00 42.94
N GLY A 439 10.09 73.12 42.99
CA GLY A 439 8.68 73.23 42.64
C GLY A 439 8.49 73.96 41.33
#